data_AF-A0A3C1V4I5-F1
#
_entry.id   AF-A0A3C1V4I5-F1
#
_cell.length_a   1.000
_cell.length_b   1.000
_cell.length_c   1.000
_cell.angle_alpha   90.00
_cell.angle_beta   90.00
_cell.angle_gamma   90.00
#
_symmetry.space_group_name_H-M   'P 1'
#
loop_
_entity.id
_entity.type
_entity.pdbx_description
1 polymer ?
#
loop_
_entity_poly.entity_id
_entity_poly.type
_entity_poly.pdbx_seq_one_letter_code
_entity_poly.pdbx_strand_id
1 'polypeptide(L)'
;MKRVARVVTLGTNAKACFDGIQAMIYFYQYPKAVEFTLNSTAFLCSKINISVLCRLLLEFCEFLFLILEGFFMVRSLFSIGDSGRANSTTGLHKKGFTLIELLVVIAIIGVLVGLLLPAVQQAREAARRSACTNQVKQLALACHTFSDAQQALPSGQGGTYTKWQGPGISQGGRLSWIAQVMPFMEQQMVADTIASFPDKPVWHGALRYGRPGIGNPTFLRCPSDSQPTVAAGQYAPTNYLGCYGDSTKNLRTRYFSQSDAKGKVWKEWYRGMFGNATYPVQNTTTPLDNATKRGIEFREVTDGLSNTALISEGCVGNGRTGISATTEDYRTAEAIGVAGVQNNPSACLAVRDGQNFVAGQSLHSIKGGNFVDGYISRTGFNTVLPPNSPSCGVVQNPVNWNHGVLSASSYHPGGVVLAMADASTRFVNDNIDTGDLTKNIGSGVDRLTNPTPSPYGVWGAMGSKAGGEAIRN
;
A
#
# COMPACT_ATOMS: atom_id res chain seq x y z
N MET A 1 -28.68 -49.33 -13.45
CA MET A 1 -27.83 -48.99 -12.28
C MET A 1 -27.22 -47.62 -12.54
N LYS A 2 -27.84 -46.56 -12.00
CA LYS A 2 -27.33 -45.72 -10.88
C LYS A 2 -26.09 -44.86 -11.21
N ARG A 3 -26.39 -43.57 -11.45
CA ARG A 3 -25.65 -42.31 -11.17
C ARG A 3 -24.16 -42.41 -10.80
N VAL A 4 -23.33 -41.62 -11.48
CA VAL A 4 -22.53 -40.55 -10.83
C VAL A 4 -22.47 -39.34 -11.78
N ALA A 5 -23.38 -38.38 -11.57
CA ALA A 5 -23.14 -37.00 -11.97
C ALA A 5 -22.06 -36.45 -11.04
N ARG A 6 -20.90 -36.06 -11.57
CA ARG A 6 -19.94 -35.27 -10.81
C ARG A 6 -20.29 -33.80 -11.00
N VAL A 7 -21.14 -33.30 -10.11
CA VAL A 7 -21.25 -31.86 -9.85
C VAL A 7 -19.87 -31.41 -9.39
N VAL A 8 -19.15 -30.67 -10.23
CA VAL A 8 -17.97 -29.93 -9.78
C VAL A 8 -18.50 -28.70 -9.04
N THR A 9 -18.53 -28.80 -7.72
CA THR A 9 -18.75 -27.67 -6.82
C THR A 9 -17.71 -26.58 -7.10
N LEU A 10 -18.21 -25.39 -7.43
CA LEU A 10 -17.46 -24.15 -7.61
C LEU A 10 -16.61 -23.85 -6.37
N GLY A 11 -15.29 -23.91 -6.54
CA GLY A 11 -14.31 -23.53 -5.54
C GLY A 11 -13.10 -22.88 -6.22
N THR A 12 -12.88 -21.61 -5.86
CA THR A 12 -11.76 -20.71 -6.20
C THR A 12 -11.53 -20.35 -7.68
N ASN A 13 -11.85 -19.09 -7.99
CA ASN A 13 -12.02 -18.50 -9.32
C ASN A 13 -10.77 -18.42 -10.23
N ALA A 14 -9.59 -18.85 -9.78
CA ALA A 14 -8.41 -19.00 -10.63
C ALA A 14 -8.35 -20.39 -11.30
N LYS A 15 -8.89 -21.42 -10.63
CA LYS A 15 -8.87 -22.80 -11.10
C LYS A 15 -9.81 -23.01 -12.29
N ALA A 16 -10.97 -22.35 -12.30
CA ALA A 16 -11.90 -22.42 -13.43
C ALA A 16 -11.34 -21.83 -14.74
N CYS A 17 -10.52 -20.78 -14.65
CA CYS A 17 -9.85 -20.20 -15.82
C CYS A 17 -8.73 -21.10 -16.33
N PHE A 18 -7.99 -21.74 -15.41
CA PHE A 18 -6.94 -22.71 -15.75
C PHE A 18 -7.51 -24.00 -16.33
N ASP A 19 -8.61 -24.53 -15.76
CA ASP A 19 -9.34 -25.70 -16.24
C ASP A 19 -9.96 -25.44 -17.64
N GLY A 20 -10.38 -24.20 -17.93
CA GLY A 20 -10.83 -23.79 -19.27
C GLY A 20 -9.69 -23.77 -20.32
N ILE A 21 -8.48 -23.38 -19.92
CA ILE A 21 -7.28 -23.43 -20.76
C ILE A 21 -6.83 -24.88 -20.97
N GLN A 22 -6.93 -25.71 -19.92
CA GLN A 22 -6.58 -27.12 -19.97
C GLN A 22 -7.58 -27.91 -20.85
N ALA A 23 -8.86 -27.52 -20.86
CA ALA A 23 -9.84 -28.01 -21.81
C ALA A 23 -9.48 -27.61 -23.26
N MET A 24 -9.09 -26.35 -23.53
CA MET A 24 -8.65 -25.94 -24.87
C MET A 24 -7.45 -26.74 -25.39
N ILE A 25 -6.49 -27.08 -24.52
CA ILE A 25 -5.33 -27.91 -24.90
C ILE A 25 -5.75 -29.36 -25.17
N TYR A 26 -6.72 -29.91 -24.44
CA TYR A 26 -7.29 -31.25 -24.70
C TYR A 26 -8.14 -31.31 -25.98
N PHE A 27 -8.73 -30.21 -26.43
CA PHE A 27 -9.52 -30.13 -27.67
C PHE A 27 -8.67 -30.11 -28.96
N TYR A 28 -7.34 -30.01 -28.84
CA TYR A 28 -6.38 -30.14 -29.95
C TYR A 28 -6.39 -31.54 -30.60
N GLN A 29 -7.11 -32.52 -30.02
CA GLN A 29 -7.10 -33.92 -30.45
C GLN A 29 -8.35 -34.37 -31.25
N TYR A 30 -9.43 -33.56 -31.34
CA TYR A 30 -10.65 -33.92 -32.09
C TYR A 30 -11.38 -32.68 -32.68
N PRO A 31 -11.33 -32.43 -34.00
CA PRO A 31 -11.68 -31.12 -34.60
C PRO A 31 -13.16 -30.92 -34.97
N LYS A 32 -14.13 -31.51 -34.25
CA LYS A 32 -15.56 -31.39 -34.61
C LYS A 32 -16.46 -30.99 -33.44
N ALA A 33 -16.34 -29.75 -32.97
CA ALA A 33 -17.40 -29.02 -32.25
C ALA A 33 -16.91 -27.60 -31.93
N VAL A 34 -17.06 -26.65 -32.87
CA VAL A 34 -16.70 -25.24 -32.67
C VAL A 34 -17.94 -24.41 -32.93
N GLU A 35 -18.71 -24.10 -31.88
CA GLU A 35 -19.62 -22.93 -31.87
C GLU A 35 -20.24 -22.64 -30.50
N PHE A 36 -20.31 -23.59 -29.56
CA PHE A 36 -21.14 -23.42 -28.36
C PHE A 36 -20.41 -22.95 -27.07
N THR A 37 -19.07 -22.90 -27.04
CA THR A 37 -18.31 -22.69 -25.79
C THR A 37 -17.68 -21.30 -25.62
N LEU A 38 -17.74 -20.43 -26.64
CA LEU A 38 -17.15 -19.09 -26.62
C LEU A 38 -18.02 -18.06 -25.88
N ASN A 39 -19.34 -18.21 -25.89
CA ASN A 39 -20.25 -17.24 -25.26
C ASN A 39 -20.27 -17.33 -23.72
N SER A 40 -20.00 -18.51 -23.15
CA SER A 40 -20.09 -18.73 -21.70
C SER A 40 -18.84 -18.24 -20.95
N THR A 41 -17.66 -18.29 -21.58
CA THR A 41 -16.39 -17.82 -21.01
C THR A 41 -16.23 -16.30 -21.12
N ALA A 42 -16.73 -15.69 -22.21
CA ALA A 42 -16.79 -14.24 -22.36
C ALA A 42 -17.69 -13.58 -21.29
N PHE A 43 -18.78 -14.25 -20.90
CA PHE A 43 -19.72 -13.72 -19.90
C PHE A 43 -19.16 -13.70 -18.47
N LEU A 44 -18.40 -14.73 -18.07
CA LEU A 44 -17.73 -14.76 -16.75
C LEU A 44 -16.55 -13.78 -16.66
N CYS A 45 -15.87 -13.49 -17.78
CA CYS A 45 -14.72 -12.58 -17.80
C CYS A 45 -15.13 -11.10 -17.68
N SER A 46 -16.38 -10.73 -18.00
CA SER A 46 -16.87 -9.34 -17.90
C SER A 46 -17.02 -8.85 -16.44
N LYS A 47 -17.08 -9.75 -15.45
CA LYS A 47 -17.27 -9.40 -14.03
C LYS A 47 -15.98 -9.26 -13.23
N ILE A 48 -14.83 -9.53 -13.83
CA ILE A 48 -13.51 -9.34 -13.21
C ILE A 48 -12.74 -8.38 -14.11
N ASN A 49 -11.96 -7.46 -13.55
CA ASN A 49 -11.14 -6.48 -14.25
C ASN A 49 -9.94 -7.14 -15.00
N ILE A 50 -10.21 -8.21 -15.76
CA ILE A 50 -9.30 -9.06 -16.55
C ILE A 50 -9.43 -8.70 -18.05
N SER A 51 -10.06 -7.57 -18.39
CA SER A 51 -10.28 -7.15 -19.78
C SER A 51 -8.98 -7.06 -20.58
N VAL A 52 -7.87 -6.63 -19.97
CA VAL A 52 -6.57 -6.51 -20.64
C VAL A 52 -5.92 -7.87 -20.87
N LEU A 53 -5.89 -8.76 -19.88
CA LEU A 53 -5.29 -10.09 -20.01
C LEU A 53 -6.10 -10.98 -20.97
N CYS A 54 -7.44 -10.91 -20.93
CA CYS A 54 -8.29 -11.67 -21.83
C CYS A 54 -8.18 -11.20 -23.28
N ARG A 55 -8.03 -9.88 -23.50
CA ARG A 55 -7.81 -9.28 -24.83
C ARG A 55 -6.42 -9.61 -25.37
N LEU A 56 -5.39 -9.55 -24.52
CA LEU A 56 -4.03 -10.01 -24.85
C LEU A 56 -3.99 -11.51 -25.18
N LEU A 57 -4.71 -12.35 -24.45
CA LEU A 57 -4.79 -13.79 -24.72
C LEU A 57 -5.54 -14.10 -26.02
N LEU A 58 -6.59 -13.33 -26.35
CA LEU A 58 -7.31 -13.45 -27.63
C LEU A 58 -6.44 -13.01 -28.80
N GLU A 59 -5.76 -11.86 -28.69
CA GLU A 59 -4.78 -11.41 -29.71
C GLU A 59 -3.62 -12.41 -29.86
N PHE A 60 -3.17 -13.02 -28.76
CA PHE A 60 -2.14 -14.04 -28.78
C PHE A 60 -2.62 -15.35 -29.44
N CYS A 61 -3.87 -15.75 -29.23
CA CYS A 61 -4.48 -16.89 -29.90
C CYS A 61 -4.63 -16.67 -31.42
N GLU A 62 -5.06 -15.49 -31.86
CA GLU A 62 -5.14 -15.18 -33.30
C GLU A 62 -3.76 -15.13 -33.96
N PHE A 63 -2.77 -14.57 -33.29
CA PHE A 63 -1.40 -14.50 -33.82
C PHE A 63 -0.74 -15.89 -33.89
N LEU A 64 -0.99 -16.76 -32.90
CA LEU A 64 -0.53 -18.14 -32.92
C LEU A 64 -1.22 -18.94 -34.04
N PHE A 65 -2.50 -18.66 -34.31
CA PHE A 65 -3.26 -19.26 -35.42
C PHE A 65 -2.64 -18.88 -36.78
N LEU A 66 -2.27 -17.61 -36.99
CA LEU A 66 -1.58 -17.14 -38.19
C LEU A 66 -0.18 -17.76 -38.37
N ILE A 67 0.55 -17.98 -37.27
CA ILE A 67 1.87 -18.64 -37.31
C ILE A 67 1.73 -20.12 -37.66
N LEU A 68 0.71 -20.81 -37.14
CA LEU A 68 0.44 -22.22 -37.45
C LEU A 68 -0.01 -22.41 -38.91
N GLU A 69 -0.83 -21.50 -39.43
CA GLU A 69 -1.17 -21.40 -40.86
C GLU A 69 0.09 -21.20 -41.72
N GLY A 70 0.97 -20.27 -41.31
CA GLY A 70 2.25 -20.02 -41.98
C GLY A 70 3.19 -21.24 -41.97
N PHE A 71 3.24 -21.99 -40.86
CA PHE A 71 4.01 -23.22 -40.76
C PHE A 71 3.48 -24.32 -41.69
N PHE A 72 2.15 -24.44 -41.81
CA PHE A 72 1.51 -25.35 -42.76
C PHE A 72 1.81 -24.97 -44.22
N MET A 73 1.85 -23.67 -44.53
CA MET A 73 2.16 -23.16 -45.87
C MET A 73 3.62 -23.38 -46.27
N VAL A 74 4.57 -23.13 -45.37
CA VAL A 74 6.01 -23.40 -45.62
C VAL A 74 6.27 -24.89 -45.78
N ARG A 75 5.60 -25.73 -44.99
CA ARG A 75 5.65 -27.19 -45.11
C ARG A 75 5.04 -27.71 -46.42
N SER A 76 4.01 -27.04 -46.93
CA SER A 76 3.41 -27.33 -48.25
C SER A 76 4.36 -26.95 -49.40
N LEU A 77 5.07 -25.83 -49.30
CA LEU A 77 6.04 -25.38 -50.31
C LEU A 77 7.29 -26.28 -50.39
N PHE A 78 7.81 -26.80 -49.27
CA PHE A 78 8.95 -27.72 -49.27
C PHE A 78 8.59 -29.18 -49.59
N SER A 79 7.31 -29.56 -49.52
CA SER A 79 6.86 -30.89 -49.95
C SER A 79 6.78 -31.06 -51.47
N ILE A 80 6.96 -29.99 -52.25
CA ILE A 80 6.91 -30.01 -53.73
C ILE A 80 8.27 -30.39 -54.36
N GLY A 81 9.34 -30.50 -53.57
CA GLY A 81 10.70 -30.76 -54.07
C GLY A 81 11.11 -32.22 -54.27
N ASP A 82 10.31 -33.22 -53.86
CA ASP A 82 10.73 -34.63 -53.85
C ASP A 82 9.78 -35.51 -54.67
N SER A 83 9.84 -35.38 -56.00
CA SER A 83 9.13 -36.24 -56.95
C SER A 83 10.13 -36.86 -57.92
N GLY A 84 10.86 -37.88 -57.47
CA GLY A 84 11.65 -38.70 -58.39
C GLY A 84 12.52 -39.76 -57.73
N ARG A 85 11.94 -40.96 -57.54
CA ARG A 85 12.51 -42.29 -57.86
C ARG A 85 12.21 -43.35 -56.79
N ALA A 86 11.40 -44.33 -57.19
CA ALA A 86 11.14 -45.55 -56.43
C ALA A 86 12.32 -46.55 -56.57
N ASN A 87 12.82 -47.09 -55.45
CA ASN A 87 12.90 -48.54 -55.19
C ASN A 87 13.62 -48.89 -53.88
N SER A 88 13.05 -49.89 -53.20
CA SER A 88 13.70 -50.95 -52.39
C SER A 88 14.22 -50.69 -50.96
N THR A 89 13.77 -51.61 -50.09
CA THR A 89 14.33 -52.10 -48.82
C THR A 89 14.28 -51.24 -47.55
N THR A 90 13.80 -51.90 -46.50
CA THR A 90 13.50 -51.44 -45.15
C THR A 90 14.72 -50.88 -44.42
N GLY A 91 14.81 -49.56 -44.36
CA GLY A 91 15.58 -48.83 -43.37
C GLY A 91 14.74 -47.66 -42.92
N LEU A 92 14.48 -47.55 -41.61
CA LEU A 92 13.73 -46.42 -41.04
C LEU A 92 14.56 -45.13 -41.27
N HIS A 93 14.32 -44.45 -42.39
CA HIS A 93 14.97 -43.19 -42.76
C HIS A 93 14.58 -42.14 -41.71
N LYS A 94 15.48 -41.88 -40.76
CA LYS A 94 15.35 -40.74 -39.85
C LYS A 94 15.52 -39.48 -40.70
N LYS A 95 14.42 -38.78 -40.97
CA LYS A 95 14.44 -37.47 -41.63
C LYS A 95 15.33 -36.52 -40.82
N GLY A 96 16.47 -36.11 -41.38
CA GLY A 96 17.37 -35.14 -40.77
C GLY A 96 16.72 -33.76 -40.78
N PHE A 97 16.74 -33.09 -39.64
CA PHE A 97 16.23 -31.73 -39.48
C PHE A 97 17.18 -30.76 -40.19
N THR A 98 16.67 -29.88 -41.06
CA THR A 98 17.52 -28.90 -41.75
C THR A 98 17.86 -27.73 -40.82
N LEU A 99 19.07 -27.17 -40.94
CA LEU A 99 19.50 -26.02 -40.14
C LEU A 99 18.55 -24.81 -40.30
N ILE A 100 17.96 -24.66 -41.49
CA ILE A 100 17.00 -23.59 -41.80
C ILE A 100 15.70 -23.76 -41.03
N GLU A 101 15.13 -24.97 -40.96
CA GLU A 101 13.92 -25.25 -40.18
C GLU A 101 14.13 -24.95 -38.68
N LEU A 102 15.32 -25.26 -38.15
CA LEU A 102 15.67 -24.90 -36.76
C LEU A 102 15.74 -23.39 -36.57
N LEU A 103 16.36 -22.69 -37.51
CA LEU A 103 16.57 -21.24 -37.43
C LEU A 103 15.26 -20.45 -37.49
N VAL A 104 14.30 -20.88 -38.32
CA VAL A 104 12.97 -20.26 -38.38
C VAL A 104 12.20 -20.46 -37.08
N VAL A 105 12.23 -21.65 -36.49
CA VAL A 105 11.53 -21.94 -35.24
C VAL A 105 12.07 -21.10 -34.08
N ILE A 106 13.41 -21.00 -33.94
CA ILE A 106 14.00 -20.16 -32.89
C ILE A 106 13.70 -18.67 -33.12
N ALA A 107 13.63 -18.21 -34.38
CA ALA A 107 13.29 -16.82 -34.71
C ALA A 107 11.85 -16.50 -34.28
N ILE A 108 10.90 -17.39 -34.56
CA ILE A 108 9.49 -17.23 -34.16
C ILE A 108 9.35 -17.23 -32.63
N ILE A 109 9.98 -18.20 -31.94
CA ILE A 109 9.98 -18.24 -30.47
C ILE A 109 10.62 -16.96 -29.89
N GLY A 110 11.71 -16.49 -30.49
CA GLY A 110 12.37 -15.24 -30.10
C GLY A 110 11.44 -14.02 -30.19
N VAL A 111 10.68 -13.89 -31.29
CA VAL A 111 9.70 -12.81 -31.46
C VAL A 111 8.55 -12.94 -30.46
N LEU A 112 8.00 -14.14 -30.27
CA LEU A 112 6.91 -14.37 -29.32
C LEU A 112 7.32 -14.06 -27.88
N VAL A 113 8.49 -14.55 -27.44
CA VAL A 113 9.02 -14.27 -26.09
C VAL A 113 9.35 -12.78 -25.94
N GLY A 114 9.88 -12.15 -26.99
CA GLY A 114 10.18 -10.71 -27.02
C GLY A 114 8.95 -9.83 -26.79
N LEU A 115 7.80 -10.21 -27.35
CA LEU A 115 6.53 -9.48 -27.17
C LEU A 115 5.82 -9.83 -25.85
N LEU A 116 5.99 -11.06 -25.36
CA LEU A 116 5.34 -11.53 -24.13
C LEU A 116 6.00 -11.01 -22.86
N LEU A 117 7.33 -10.86 -22.83
CA LEU A 117 8.05 -10.52 -21.60
C LEU A 117 7.61 -9.16 -21.01
N PRO A 118 7.48 -8.07 -21.79
CA PRO A 118 6.98 -6.80 -21.26
C PRO A 118 5.54 -6.90 -20.75
N ALA A 119 4.67 -7.62 -21.45
CA ALA A 119 3.27 -7.79 -21.09
C ALA A 119 3.09 -8.57 -19.77
N VAL A 120 3.88 -9.63 -19.57
CA VAL A 120 3.84 -10.42 -18.32
C VAL A 120 4.24 -9.57 -17.11
N GLN A 121 5.21 -8.67 -17.25
CA GLN A 121 5.64 -7.81 -16.14
C GLN A 121 4.57 -6.77 -15.79
N GLN A 122 3.92 -6.16 -16.80
CA GLN A 122 2.80 -5.24 -16.58
C GLN A 122 1.62 -5.94 -15.88
N ALA A 123 1.29 -7.16 -16.31
CA ALA A 123 0.24 -7.96 -15.68
C ALA A 123 0.57 -8.31 -14.23
N ARG A 124 1.82 -8.69 -13.93
CA ARG A 124 2.28 -8.96 -12.55
C ARG A 124 2.15 -7.73 -11.67
N GLU A 125 2.55 -6.56 -12.16
CA GLU A 125 2.46 -5.33 -11.39
C GLU A 125 1.00 -4.88 -11.16
N ALA A 126 0.14 -5.03 -12.17
CA ALA A 126 -1.29 -4.79 -12.02
C ALA A 126 -1.92 -5.71 -10.95
N ALA A 127 -1.51 -6.97 -10.89
CA ALA A 127 -1.95 -7.91 -9.87
C ALA A 127 -1.46 -7.51 -8.46
N ARG A 128 -0.20 -7.12 -8.31
CA ARG A 128 0.33 -6.63 -7.02
C ARG A 128 -0.39 -5.37 -6.55
N ARG A 129 -0.64 -4.42 -7.45
CA ARG A 129 -1.43 -3.21 -7.15
C ARG A 129 -2.87 -3.51 -6.77
N SER A 130 -3.49 -4.49 -7.42
CA SER A 130 -4.84 -4.93 -7.06
C SER A 130 -4.86 -5.54 -5.65
N ALA A 131 -3.81 -6.27 -5.26
CA ALA A 131 -3.66 -6.80 -3.91
C ALA A 131 -3.50 -5.69 -2.87
N CYS A 132 -2.64 -4.69 -3.10
CA CYS A 132 -2.48 -3.58 -2.16
C CYS A 132 -3.75 -2.70 -2.09
N THR A 133 -4.47 -2.51 -3.21
CA THR A 133 -5.79 -1.87 -3.25
C THR A 133 -6.82 -2.58 -2.37
N ASN A 134 -6.87 -3.91 -2.42
CA ASN A 134 -7.77 -4.67 -1.58
C ASN A 134 -7.39 -4.56 -0.09
N GLN A 135 -6.09 -4.60 0.24
CA GLN A 135 -5.62 -4.48 1.63
C GLN A 135 -5.92 -3.09 2.22
N VAL A 136 -5.66 -2.02 1.47
CA VAL A 136 -6.02 -0.64 1.85
C VAL A 136 -7.52 -0.51 2.07
N LYS A 137 -8.33 -1.10 1.19
CA LYS A 137 -9.80 -1.11 1.33
C LYS A 137 -10.26 -1.87 2.57
N GLN A 138 -9.67 -3.03 2.88
CA GLN A 138 -9.99 -3.79 4.08
C GLN A 138 -9.68 -3.01 5.37
N LEU A 139 -8.54 -2.31 5.41
CA LEU A 139 -8.20 -1.44 6.54
C LEU A 139 -9.17 -0.25 6.66
N ALA A 140 -9.56 0.37 5.55
CA ALA A 140 -10.55 1.45 5.56
C ALA A 140 -11.91 0.96 6.07
N LEU A 141 -12.38 -0.20 5.60
CA LEU A 141 -13.63 -0.82 6.08
C LEU A 141 -13.54 -1.17 7.58
N ALA A 142 -12.38 -1.62 8.07
CA ALA A 142 -12.17 -1.85 9.49
C ALA A 142 -12.24 -0.55 10.33
N CYS A 143 -11.84 0.59 9.75
CA CYS A 143 -12.04 1.90 10.39
C CYS A 143 -13.52 2.30 10.45
N HIS A 144 -14.32 1.94 9.44
CA HIS A 144 -15.77 2.15 9.45
C HIS A 144 -16.45 1.30 10.53
N THR A 145 -16.15 0.01 10.62
CA THR A 145 -16.72 -0.86 11.65
C THR A 145 -16.27 -0.47 13.06
N PHE A 146 -15.02 0.01 13.21
CA PHE A 146 -14.56 0.66 14.43
C PHE A 146 -15.41 1.90 14.76
N SER A 147 -15.65 2.77 13.77
CA SER A 147 -16.45 3.98 13.94
C SER A 147 -17.91 3.68 14.28
N ASP A 148 -18.50 2.64 13.72
CA ASP A 148 -19.87 2.22 14.06
C ASP A 148 -19.95 1.78 15.54
N ALA A 149 -18.94 1.03 16.01
CA ALA A 149 -18.89 0.54 17.38
C ALA A 149 -18.49 1.60 18.41
N GLN A 150 -17.59 2.52 18.07
CA GLN A 150 -16.98 3.49 18.99
C GLN A 150 -17.48 4.93 18.80
N GLN A 151 -18.34 5.16 17.79
CA GLN A 151 -18.89 6.47 17.42
C GLN A 151 -17.81 7.52 17.06
N ALA A 152 -16.61 7.06 16.71
CA ALA A 152 -15.46 7.87 16.32
C ALA A 152 -14.45 6.98 15.58
N LEU A 153 -13.65 7.56 14.69
CA LEU A 153 -12.53 6.88 14.05
C LEU A 153 -11.43 6.52 15.07
N PRO A 154 -10.60 5.51 14.78
CA PRO A 154 -9.44 5.20 15.60
C PRO A 154 -8.48 6.40 15.63
N SER A 155 -7.90 6.66 16.78
CA SER A 155 -6.92 7.74 16.92
C SER A 155 -5.56 7.32 16.36
N GLY A 156 -4.78 8.26 15.83
CA GLY A 156 -3.43 7.98 15.37
C GLY A 156 -2.51 7.48 16.49
N GLN A 157 -2.71 7.97 17.71
CA GLN A 157 -2.05 7.53 18.95
C GLN A 157 -3.06 7.42 20.10
N GLY A 158 -3.07 6.28 20.80
CA GLY A 158 -3.98 5.95 21.89
C GLY A 158 -3.38 4.98 22.92
N GLY A 159 -4.21 4.19 23.59
CA GLY A 159 -3.75 3.21 24.60
C GLY A 159 -3.53 3.81 25.99
N THR A 160 -3.00 2.99 26.91
CA THR A 160 -2.84 3.38 28.31
C THR A 160 -1.79 4.48 28.49
N TYR A 161 -2.08 5.38 29.42
CA TYR A 161 -1.18 6.45 29.78
C TYR A 161 -1.19 6.62 31.30
N THR A 162 -0.25 5.95 31.97
CA THR A 162 -0.05 6.08 33.43
C THR A 162 1.31 6.69 33.74
N LYS A 163 2.33 6.41 32.92
CA LYS A 163 3.67 7.02 33.04
C LYS A 163 4.53 6.85 31.78
N TRP A 164 5.45 7.79 31.58
CA TRP A 164 6.36 7.86 30.44
C TRP A 164 7.73 7.19 30.64
N GLN A 165 8.24 7.12 31.87
CA GLN A 165 9.57 6.60 32.21
C GLN A 165 9.55 5.91 33.59
N GLY A 166 10.50 4.99 33.84
CA GLY A 166 10.64 4.24 35.10
C GLY A 166 9.89 2.89 35.16
N PRO A 167 10.07 2.05 36.19
CA PRO A 167 9.50 0.70 36.26
C PRO A 167 7.97 0.66 36.08
N GLY A 168 7.48 -0.02 35.04
CA GLY A 168 6.05 -0.18 34.67
C GLY A 168 5.49 0.87 33.69
N ILE A 169 6.35 1.42 32.82
CA ILE A 169 5.94 2.38 31.77
C ILE A 169 4.74 1.82 31.00
N SER A 170 3.65 2.57 30.97
CA SER A 170 2.48 2.24 30.13
C SER A 170 2.78 2.29 28.65
N GLN A 171 1.76 2.05 27.83
CA GLN A 171 1.82 2.27 26.39
C GLN A 171 2.19 3.71 26.01
N GLY A 172 2.11 4.64 26.97
CA GLY A 172 2.48 6.02 26.77
C GLY A 172 1.54 6.68 25.78
N GLY A 173 0.26 6.33 25.74
CA GLY A 173 -0.67 6.95 24.80
C GLY A 173 -0.20 6.90 23.33
N ARG A 174 0.56 5.86 22.92
CA ARG A 174 1.16 5.70 21.58
C ARG A 174 0.61 4.54 20.78
N LEU A 175 -0.42 3.86 21.25
CA LEU A 175 -0.96 2.74 20.50
C LEU A 175 -1.49 3.24 19.15
N SER A 176 -1.07 2.63 18.05
CA SER A 176 -1.44 3.08 16.72
C SER A 176 -2.93 2.93 16.42
N TRP A 177 -3.38 3.61 15.37
CA TRP A 177 -4.70 3.37 14.80
C TRP A 177 -4.86 1.92 14.29
N ILE A 178 -3.78 1.34 13.72
CA ILE A 178 -3.78 -0.03 13.21
C ILE A 178 -4.05 -1.02 14.34
N ALA A 179 -3.37 -0.86 15.49
CA ALA A 179 -3.56 -1.70 16.66
C ALA A 179 -4.98 -1.58 17.24
N GLN A 180 -5.59 -0.39 17.15
CA GLN A 180 -6.97 -0.17 17.58
C GLN A 180 -8.01 -0.84 16.68
N VAL A 181 -7.76 -0.95 15.38
CA VAL A 181 -8.68 -1.61 14.43
C VAL A 181 -8.47 -3.12 14.28
N MET A 182 -7.43 -3.71 14.90
CA MET A 182 -7.16 -5.16 14.81
C MET A 182 -8.36 -6.07 15.13
N PRO A 183 -9.18 -5.83 16.18
CA PRO A 183 -10.37 -6.64 16.45
C PRO A 183 -11.37 -6.65 15.28
N PHE A 184 -11.42 -5.55 14.53
CA PHE A 184 -12.33 -5.35 13.41
C PHE A 184 -11.80 -5.93 12.08
N MET A 185 -10.59 -6.51 12.12
CA MET A 185 -9.94 -7.19 10.99
C MET A 185 -9.87 -8.71 11.19
N GLU A 186 -10.71 -9.28 12.06
CA GLU A 186 -10.66 -10.69 12.45
C GLU A 186 -9.30 -11.10 13.08
N GLN A 187 -8.53 -10.13 13.59
CA GLN A 187 -7.24 -10.36 14.25
C GLN A 187 -7.38 -10.31 15.78
N GLN A 188 -8.37 -11.03 16.33
CA GLN A 188 -8.65 -11.02 17.77
C GLN A 188 -7.45 -11.46 18.62
N MET A 189 -6.73 -12.51 18.20
CA MET A 189 -5.54 -12.98 18.92
C MET A 189 -4.44 -11.91 19.02
N VAL A 190 -4.24 -11.13 17.95
CA VAL A 190 -3.26 -10.04 17.93
C VAL A 190 -3.70 -8.92 18.88
N ALA A 191 -4.99 -8.57 18.84
CA ALA A 191 -5.56 -7.56 19.72
C ALA A 191 -5.47 -7.95 21.21
N ASP A 192 -5.84 -9.19 21.55
CA ASP A 192 -5.75 -9.73 22.91
C ASP A 192 -4.30 -9.73 23.41
N THR A 193 -3.37 -10.09 22.53
CA THR A 193 -1.94 -10.07 22.86
C THR A 193 -1.47 -8.64 23.16
N ILE A 194 -1.87 -7.65 22.35
CA ILE A 194 -1.55 -6.24 22.61
C ILE A 194 -2.17 -5.76 23.93
N ALA A 195 -3.43 -6.13 24.19
CA ALA A 195 -4.16 -5.78 25.40
C ALA A 195 -3.55 -6.38 26.68
N SER A 196 -2.86 -7.52 26.57
CA SER A 196 -2.15 -8.14 27.70
C SER A 196 -0.93 -7.37 28.21
N PHE A 197 -0.52 -6.30 27.51
CA PHE A 197 0.62 -5.45 27.87
C PHE A 197 0.24 -3.97 28.10
N PRO A 198 -0.69 -3.66 29.02
CA PRO A 198 -1.08 -2.28 29.31
C PRO A 198 0.06 -1.46 29.95
N ASP A 199 0.98 -2.13 30.65
CA ASP A 199 2.11 -1.52 31.37
C ASP A 199 3.45 -1.81 30.69
N LYS A 200 3.44 -1.87 29.36
CA LYS A 200 4.66 -1.91 28.53
C LYS A 200 4.62 -0.77 27.52
N PRO A 201 5.75 -0.14 27.20
CA PRO A 201 5.80 0.88 26.16
C PRO A 201 5.81 0.24 24.76
N VAL A 202 5.15 0.87 23.78
CA VAL A 202 5.21 0.39 22.38
C VAL A 202 6.60 0.52 21.73
N TRP A 203 7.50 1.30 22.31
CA TRP A 203 8.85 1.56 21.78
C TRP A 203 9.96 0.71 22.42
N HIS A 204 9.67 -0.08 23.45
CA HIS A 204 10.62 -1.03 24.08
C HIS A 204 9.94 -2.37 24.43
N GLY A 205 10.73 -3.45 24.48
CA GLY A 205 10.25 -4.73 25.02
C GLY A 205 9.13 -5.38 24.19
N ALA A 206 8.17 -6.02 24.87
CA ALA A 206 7.24 -6.99 24.30
C ALA A 206 6.37 -6.50 23.12
N LEU A 207 6.19 -5.19 22.95
CA LEU A 207 5.37 -4.58 21.90
C LEU A 207 6.18 -3.93 20.78
N ARG A 208 7.49 -3.74 21.00
CA ARG A 208 8.42 -3.27 19.96
C ARG A 208 8.83 -4.43 19.06
N TYR A 209 9.09 -5.57 19.68
CA TYR A 209 9.59 -6.79 19.08
C TYR A 209 8.39 -7.65 18.71
N GLY A 210 8.13 -7.89 17.42
CA GLY A 210 7.01 -8.70 16.89
C GLY A 210 6.98 -10.11 17.51
N ARG A 211 6.47 -10.18 18.74
CA ARG A 211 6.52 -11.33 19.64
C ARG A 211 5.62 -12.43 19.07
N PRO A 212 5.86 -13.72 19.39
CA PRO A 212 4.88 -14.77 19.16
C PRO A 212 3.50 -14.32 19.71
N GLY A 213 2.49 -14.30 18.84
CA GLY A 213 1.14 -13.79 19.13
C GLY A 213 0.80 -12.45 18.46
N ILE A 214 1.76 -11.52 18.35
CA ILE A 214 1.59 -10.27 17.57
C ILE A 214 1.98 -10.51 16.11
N GLY A 215 3.09 -11.21 15.90
CA GLY A 215 3.58 -11.58 14.58
C GLY A 215 3.76 -10.40 13.62
N ASN A 216 3.83 -10.71 12.32
CA ASN A 216 3.76 -9.74 11.24
C ASN A 216 2.60 -10.15 10.32
N PRO A 217 1.39 -9.56 10.49
CA PRO A 217 0.25 -9.91 9.67
C PRO A 217 0.52 -9.63 8.19
N THR A 218 0.39 -10.65 7.34
CA THR A 218 0.75 -10.56 5.92
C THR A 218 -0.11 -9.57 5.14
N PHE A 219 -1.33 -9.27 5.61
CA PHE A 219 -2.21 -8.26 5.03
C PHE A 219 -1.74 -6.82 5.29
N LEU A 220 -0.75 -6.61 6.17
CA LEU A 220 -0.11 -5.30 6.36
C LEU A 220 1.09 -5.11 5.42
N ARG A 221 1.35 -6.06 4.52
CA ARG A 221 2.49 -6.04 3.59
C ARG A 221 2.02 -5.92 2.15
N CYS A 222 2.50 -4.88 1.47
CA CYS A 222 2.25 -4.72 0.05
C CYS A 222 3.19 -5.65 -0.74
N PRO A 223 2.69 -6.52 -1.65
CA PRO A 223 3.55 -7.43 -2.42
C PRO A 223 4.58 -6.77 -3.34
N SER A 224 4.46 -5.47 -3.62
CA SER A 224 5.47 -4.71 -4.37
C SER A 224 6.63 -4.23 -3.50
N ASP A 225 6.50 -4.26 -2.17
CA ASP A 225 7.59 -3.93 -1.25
C ASP A 225 8.37 -5.20 -0.86
N SER A 226 9.50 -5.41 -1.55
CA SER A 226 10.41 -6.53 -1.31
C SER A 226 11.42 -6.28 -0.19
N GLN A 227 11.30 -5.18 0.58
CA GLN A 227 12.20 -4.93 1.69
C GLN A 227 12.13 -6.11 2.66
N PRO A 228 13.28 -6.69 3.06
CA PRO A 228 13.29 -7.83 3.94
C PRO A 228 12.55 -7.45 5.22
N THR A 229 11.54 -8.25 5.58
CA THR A 229 10.98 -8.18 6.92
C THR A 229 12.14 -8.37 7.87
N VAL A 230 12.44 -7.32 8.64
CA VAL A 230 13.47 -7.31 9.67
C VAL A 230 13.38 -8.61 10.47
N ALA A 231 14.53 -9.20 10.81
CA ALA A 231 14.62 -10.55 11.37
C ALA A 231 13.51 -10.83 12.40
N ALA A 232 12.94 -12.04 12.34
CA ALA A 232 11.83 -12.45 13.20
C ALA A 232 12.07 -12.03 14.66
N GLY A 233 11.12 -11.29 15.22
CA GLY A 233 11.22 -10.75 16.57
C GLY A 233 11.83 -9.36 16.70
N GLN A 234 12.26 -8.67 15.63
CA GLN A 234 12.78 -7.30 15.76
C GLN A 234 11.73 -6.20 15.57
N TYR A 235 10.81 -6.38 14.62
CA TYR A 235 9.85 -5.35 14.19
C TYR A 235 8.63 -6.00 13.52
N ALA A 236 7.48 -5.36 13.61
CA ALA A 236 6.24 -5.79 12.95
C ALA A 236 5.81 -4.72 11.93
N PRO A 237 6.32 -4.78 10.69
CA PRO A 237 6.17 -3.67 9.75
C PRO A 237 4.78 -3.55 9.14
N THR A 238 4.45 -2.35 8.64
CA THR A 238 3.23 -2.06 7.88
C THR A 238 3.55 -1.19 6.66
N ASN A 239 2.94 -1.54 5.52
CA ASN A 239 2.94 -0.74 4.31
C ASN A 239 1.77 0.24 4.23
N TYR A 240 0.93 0.31 5.25
CA TYR A 240 -0.27 1.13 5.24
C TYR A 240 -0.21 2.18 6.34
N LEU A 241 -0.35 3.43 5.93
CA LEU A 241 -0.15 4.63 6.73
C LEU A 241 -1.45 5.43 6.79
N GLY A 242 -1.81 5.91 7.98
CA GLY A 242 -2.97 6.78 8.18
C GLY A 242 -2.66 8.24 7.83
N CYS A 243 -3.64 8.95 7.30
CA CYS A 243 -3.52 10.37 6.96
C CYS A 243 -3.62 11.24 8.22
N TYR A 244 -2.56 11.99 8.50
CA TYR A 244 -2.51 13.01 9.56
C TYR A 244 -2.83 14.42 9.05
N GLY A 245 -3.20 14.50 7.77
CA GLY A 245 -3.57 15.72 7.05
C GLY A 245 -2.36 16.46 6.54
N ASP A 246 -2.48 17.78 6.43
CA ASP A 246 -1.53 18.63 5.71
C ASP A 246 -0.71 19.53 6.66
N SER A 247 -0.68 19.22 7.95
CA SER A 247 0.18 19.95 8.89
C SER A 247 1.62 19.44 8.80
N THR A 248 2.58 20.35 8.97
CA THR A 248 4.01 20.01 9.20
C THR A 248 4.43 20.25 10.64
N LYS A 249 3.51 20.74 11.48
CA LYS A 249 3.75 21.04 12.89
C LYS A 249 2.80 20.26 13.80
N ASN A 250 3.29 19.92 14.99
CA ASN A 250 2.52 19.19 16.01
C ASN A 250 1.94 17.86 15.49
N LEU A 251 2.74 17.15 14.69
CA LEU A 251 2.41 15.85 14.13
C LEU A 251 2.28 14.75 15.19
N ARG A 252 2.77 15.00 16.41
CA ARG A 252 2.44 14.12 17.51
C ARG A 252 0.98 14.32 17.88
N THR A 253 0.22 13.24 17.75
CA THR A 253 -1.06 13.01 18.44
C THR A 253 -0.89 12.82 19.96
N ARG A 254 0.17 13.37 20.54
CA ARG A 254 0.45 13.32 21.98
C ARG A 254 0.31 14.68 22.61
N TYR A 255 -0.59 14.68 23.58
CA TYR A 255 -0.63 15.59 24.70
C TYR A 255 0.76 15.87 25.28
N PHE A 256 1.28 17.07 25.04
CA PHE A 256 2.09 17.76 26.03
C PHE A 256 1.21 18.90 26.53
N SER A 257 0.76 18.83 27.78
CA SER A 257 0.37 20.04 28.49
C SER A 257 1.62 20.90 28.69
N GLN A 258 2.02 21.62 27.65
CA GLN A 258 2.54 22.95 27.92
C GLN A 258 1.30 23.82 28.12
N SER A 259 0.72 23.76 29.32
CA SER A 259 0.07 24.95 29.82
C SER A 259 1.11 26.05 29.67
N ASP A 260 0.79 27.10 28.90
CA ASP A 260 1.51 28.34 29.10
C ASP A 260 1.42 28.72 30.59
N ALA A 261 2.23 29.68 31.03
CA ALA A 261 2.16 30.21 32.40
C ALA A 261 0.77 30.77 32.80
N LYS A 262 -0.24 30.66 31.93
CA LYS A 262 -1.62 31.15 32.06
C LYS A 262 -2.68 30.04 31.98
N GLY A 263 -2.30 28.75 32.00
CA GLY A 263 -3.26 27.64 32.08
C GLY A 263 -4.06 27.39 30.80
N LYS A 264 -3.61 27.87 29.64
CA LYS A 264 -4.30 27.65 28.36
C LYS A 264 -4.06 26.22 27.86
N VAL A 265 -5.14 25.46 27.71
CA VAL A 265 -5.13 24.13 27.07
C VAL A 265 -5.06 24.33 25.56
N TRP A 266 -3.97 23.89 24.92
CA TRP A 266 -3.89 23.87 23.46
C TRP A 266 -4.84 22.80 22.93
N LYS A 267 -5.96 23.20 22.32
CA LYS A 267 -6.78 22.30 21.51
C LYS A 267 -5.94 21.83 20.31
N GLU A 268 -5.87 20.53 20.10
CA GLU A 268 -4.93 19.95 19.16
C GLU A 268 -5.31 20.19 17.68
N TRP A 269 -4.29 20.11 16.83
CA TRP A 269 -4.17 20.73 15.50
C TRP A 269 -4.44 19.76 14.33
N TYR A 270 -5.28 18.75 14.51
CA TYR A 270 -5.36 17.66 13.53
C TYR A 270 -6.35 17.95 12.41
N ARG A 271 -5.81 18.12 11.20
CA ARG A 271 -6.59 18.24 9.96
C ARG A 271 -6.88 16.88 9.32
N GLY A 272 -6.07 15.85 9.61
CA GLY A 272 -6.26 14.51 9.09
C GLY A 272 -7.26 13.66 9.87
N MET A 273 -7.60 12.51 9.29
CA MET A 273 -8.60 11.58 9.79
C MET A 273 -8.17 10.81 11.04
N PHE A 274 -6.87 10.62 11.25
CA PHE A 274 -6.31 9.94 12.43
C PHE A 274 -5.87 10.91 13.53
N GLY A 275 -6.49 12.10 13.61
CA GLY A 275 -6.30 13.03 14.72
C GLY A 275 -6.77 12.46 16.05
N ASN A 276 -6.18 12.93 17.16
CA ASN A 276 -6.69 12.63 18.50
C ASN A 276 -7.70 13.71 18.90
N ALA A 277 -8.93 13.31 19.18
CA ALA A 277 -9.99 14.22 19.56
C ALA A 277 -10.11 14.26 21.09
N THR A 278 -9.19 14.93 21.78
CA THR A 278 -9.31 15.31 23.20
C THR A 278 -8.93 14.23 24.22
N TYR A 279 -7.76 14.38 24.84
CA TYR A 279 -7.57 13.90 26.21
C TYR A 279 -8.12 14.96 27.18
N PRO A 280 -9.04 14.62 28.11
CA PRO A 280 -9.30 15.51 29.22
C PRO A 280 -7.99 15.73 29.98
N VAL A 281 -7.69 17.00 30.21
CA VAL A 281 -6.59 17.46 31.07
C VAL A 281 -6.79 16.86 32.45
N GLN A 282 -6.14 15.75 32.77
CA GLN A 282 -6.10 15.27 34.15
C GLN A 282 -4.67 14.87 34.51
N ASN A 283 -4.01 15.80 35.21
CA ASN A 283 -2.82 15.57 36.01
C ASN A 283 -3.16 14.79 37.29
N THR A 284 -3.95 13.73 37.19
CA THR A 284 -4.37 12.92 38.34
C THR A 284 -4.47 11.45 37.95
N THR A 285 -4.11 10.61 38.90
CA THR A 285 -4.07 9.14 38.92
C THR A 285 -5.42 8.45 38.68
N THR A 286 -6.39 9.11 38.06
CA THR A 286 -7.71 8.58 37.74
C THR A 286 -7.67 7.79 36.43
N PRO A 287 -8.15 6.53 36.41
CA PRO A 287 -8.34 5.77 35.18
C PRO A 287 -9.25 6.55 34.23
N LEU A 288 -8.79 6.79 33.00
CA LEU A 288 -9.57 7.46 31.95
C LEU A 288 -10.91 6.76 31.80
N ASP A 289 -12.00 7.47 32.05
CA ASP A 289 -13.34 7.01 31.76
C ASP A 289 -13.53 6.87 30.24
N ASN A 290 -14.28 5.86 29.83
CA ASN A 290 -14.57 5.58 28.42
C ASN A 290 -15.49 6.64 27.76
N ALA A 291 -15.74 7.77 28.43
CA ALA A 291 -16.72 8.79 28.05
C ALA A 291 -16.13 9.97 27.25
N THR A 292 -14.82 10.20 27.28
CA THR A 292 -14.18 11.22 26.45
C THR A 292 -13.73 10.61 25.13
N LYS A 293 -14.47 10.95 24.06
CA LYS A 293 -14.26 10.55 22.66
C LYS A 293 -12.78 10.59 22.29
N ARG A 294 -12.27 9.60 21.54
CA ARG A 294 -10.83 9.42 21.31
C ARG A 294 -10.35 9.68 19.89
N GLY A 295 -11.23 9.88 18.91
CA GLY A 295 -10.86 10.20 17.53
C GLY A 295 -11.92 11.03 16.79
N ILE A 296 -11.66 11.32 15.52
CA ILE A 296 -12.51 12.17 14.68
C ILE A 296 -13.82 11.45 14.33
N GLU A 297 -14.95 12.12 14.43
CA GLU A 297 -16.23 11.60 13.95
C GLU A 297 -16.43 11.89 12.46
N PHE A 298 -17.11 11.00 11.71
CA PHE A 298 -17.40 11.26 10.29
C PHE A 298 -18.16 12.56 10.04
N ARG A 299 -19.00 13.00 10.99
CA ARG A 299 -19.72 14.28 10.89
C ARG A 299 -18.82 15.52 10.94
N GLU A 300 -17.57 15.38 11.43
CA GLU A 300 -16.60 16.47 11.44
C GLU A 300 -15.89 16.68 10.10
N VAL A 301 -16.13 15.80 9.13
CA VAL A 301 -15.55 15.87 7.79
C VAL A 301 -16.47 16.69 6.90
N THR A 302 -16.20 17.99 6.81
CA THR A 302 -17.03 18.93 6.04
C THR A 302 -16.70 18.93 4.55
N ASP A 303 -15.51 18.46 4.17
CA ASP A 303 -15.07 18.44 2.76
C ASP A 303 -15.60 17.22 1.97
N GLY A 304 -16.29 16.31 2.67
CA GLY A 304 -16.87 15.09 2.12
C GLY A 304 -15.97 13.86 2.26
N LEU A 305 -16.54 12.73 2.67
CA LEU A 305 -15.79 11.50 2.93
C LEU A 305 -15.11 10.93 1.67
N SER A 306 -15.69 11.12 0.49
CA SER A 306 -15.11 10.72 -0.79
C SER A 306 -13.93 11.58 -1.24
N ASN A 307 -13.73 12.73 -0.58
CA ASN A 307 -12.70 13.72 -0.92
C ASN A 307 -11.55 13.74 0.08
N THR A 308 -11.78 13.28 1.32
CA THR A 308 -10.76 13.25 2.38
C THR A 308 -10.01 11.92 2.46
N ALA A 309 -8.69 11.99 2.33
CA ALA A 309 -7.74 10.89 2.43
C ALA A 309 -7.81 10.23 3.81
N LEU A 310 -7.91 8.90 3.82
CA LEU A 310 -7.88 8.09 5.02
C LEU A 310 -6.56 7.35 5.13
N ILE A 311 -6.31 6.35 4.28
CA ILE A 311 -5.13 5.48 4.37
C ILE A 311 -4.39 5.48 3.04
N SER A 312 -3.06 5.59 3.08
CA SER A 312 -2.20 5.47 1.91
C SER A 312 -1.19 4.36 2.11
N GLU A 313 -0.61 3.90 1.00
CA GLU A 313 0.61 3.10 1.02
C GLU A 313 1.82 3.89 1.52
N GLY A 314 2.77 3.15 2.11
CA GLY A 314 4.09 3.58 2.51
C GLY A 314 5.11 2.46 2.30
N CYS A 315 6.28 2.77 1.76
CA CYS A 315 7.42 1.86 1.75
C CYS A 315 7.98 1.70 3.18
N VAL A 316 8.48 0.50 3.49
CA VAL A 316 8.99 0.19 4.82
C VAL A 316 10.51 0.30 4.88
N GLY A 317 11.00 0.91 5.96
CA GLY A 317 12.42 1.00 6.30
C GLY A 317 12.96 -0.25 7.02
N ASN A 318 14.29 -0.37 7.04
CA ASN A 318 15.00 -1.51 7.64
C ASN A 318 15.19 -1.42 9.16
N GLY A 319 14.59 -0.41 9.81
CA GLY A 319 14.63 -0.18 11.26
C GLY A 319 15.91 0.50 11.77
N ARG A 320 16.87 0.82 10.90
CA ARG A 320 18.15 1.44 11.30
C ARG A 320 17.98 2.93 11.62
N THR A 321 18.70 3.39 12.63
CA THR A 321 18.73 4.79 13.07
C THR A 321 20.16 5.31 13.12
N GLY A 322 20.37 6.62 13.00
CA GLY A 322 21.69 7.23 13.02
C GLY A 322 22.53 6.88 11.79
N ILE A 323 21.88 6.67 10.64
CA ILE A 323 22.55 6.33 9.39
C ILE A 323 23.08 7.64 8.78
N SER A 324 24.32 7.65 8.31
CA SER A 324 24.82 8.68 7.38
C SER A 324 24.88 8.03 6.02
N ALA A 325 24.10 8.53 5.04
CA ALA A 325 23.82 7.75 3.84
C ALA A 325 24.24 8.45 2.54
N THR A 326 24.51 7.59 1.55
CA THR A 326 24.56 7.89 0.11
C THR A 326 23.72 6.91 -0.72
N THR A 327 23.27 5.78 -0.14
CA THR A 327 22.63 4.66 -0.86
C THR A 327 21.26 4.23 -0.33
N GLU A 328 20.71 4.94 0.66
CA GLU A 328 19.38 4.60 1.22
C GLU A 328 18.29 5.21 0.34
N ASP A 329 17.29 4.40 -0.03
CA ASP A 329 16.15 4.82 -0.85
C ASP A 329 15.36 5.91 -0.11
N TYR A 330 15.09 7.04 -0.79
CA TYR A 330 14.36 8.16 -0.20
C TYR A 330 12.93 7.81 0.24
N ARG A 331 12.36 6.71 -0.27
CA ARG A 331 11.00 6.26 0.05
C ARG A 331 10.91 5.50 1.38
N THR A 332 11.99 4.87 1.81
CA THR A 332 12.03 3.95 2.98
C THR A 332 12.62 4.61 4.23
N ALA A 333 13.42 5.66 4.04
CA ALA A 333 14.05 6.41 5.11
C ALA A 333 13.59 7.86 5.18
N GLU A 334 13.93 8.51 6.29
CA GLU A 334 13.57 9.88 6.64
C GLU A 334 14.84 10.67 6.97
N ALA A 335 15.00 11.86 6.39
CA ALA A 335 16.09 12.79 6.70
C ALA A 335 15.89 13.49 8.04
N ILE A 336 16.95 13.55 8.84
CA ILE A 336 16.92 14.10 10.19
C ILE A 336 17.75 15.38 10.29
N GLY A 337 17.30 16.34 11.10
CA GLY A 337 18.01 17.60 11.29
C GLY A 337 17.85 18.61 10.14
N VAL A 338 16.77 18.51 9.37
CA VAL A 338 16.48 19.45 8.28
C VAL A 338 15.88 20.73 8.86
N ALA A 339 16.72 21.75 9.02
CA ALA A 339 16.35 22.99 9.67
C ALA A 339 15.21 23.72 8.93
N GLY A 340 14.19 24.14 9.68
CA GLY A 340 13.11 24.99 9.16
C GLY A 340 12.07 24.30 8.27
N VAL A 341 12.15 22.97 8.08
CA VAL A 341 11.25 22.24 7.17
C VAL A 341 9.77 22.31 7.57
N GLN A 342 9.49 22.52 8.86
CA GLN A 342 8.16 22.75 9.39
C GLN A 342 7.57 24.13 9.03
N ASN A 343 8.43 25.06 8.61
CA ASN A 343 8.01 26.38 8.15
C ASN A 343 8.05 26.48 6.63
N ASN A 344 9.02 25.80 5.99
CA ASN A 344 9.21 25.72 4.55
C ASN A 344 9.40 24.25 4.13
N PRO A 345 8.31 23.53 3.81
CA PRO A 345 8.35 22.13 3.39
C PRO A 345 9.23 21.83 2.17
N SER A 346 9.41 22.80 1.26
CA SER A 346 10.26 22.63 0.07
C SER A 346 11.71 22.25 0.40
N ALA A 347 12.21 22.61 1.60
CA ALA A 347 13.53 22.23 2.08
C ALA A 347 13.75 20.72 2.13
N CYS A 348 12.68 19.93 2.25
CA CYS A 348 12.73 18.48 2.22
C CYS A 348 13.15 17.92 0.85
N LEU A 349 12.84 18.61 -0.25
CA LEU A 349 13.18 18.13 -1.59
C LEU A 349 14.70 18.20 -1.83
N ALA A 350 15.39 19.11 -1.16
CA ALA A 350 16.84 19.30 -1.27
C ALA A 350 17.67 18.19 -0.60
N VAL A 351 17.05 17.31 0.20
CA VAL A 351 17.76 16.22 0.89
C VAL A 351 17.92 14.96 0.03
N ARG A 352 17.38 14.97 -1.19
CA ARG A 352 17.38 13.84 -2.12
C ARG A 352 18.27 14.14 -3.33
N ASP A 353 19.00 13.12 -3.77
CA ASP A 353 19.72 13.08 -5.04
C ASP A 353 19.36 11.79 -5.79
N GLY A 354 18.66 11.91 -6.92
CA GLY A 354 18.22 10.76 -7.71
C GLY A 354 17.28 9.83 -6.91
N GLN A 355 17.68 8.60 -6.66
CA GLN A 355 16.91 7.62 -5.86
C GLN A 355 17.34 7.57 -4.39
N ASN A 356 18.36 8.34 -4.01
CA ASN A 356 18.98 8.27 -2.68
C ASN A 356 18.92 9.61 -1.97
N PHE A 357 19.33 9.63 -0.69
CA PHE A 357 19.59 10.88 0.02
C PHE A 357 20.95 11.48 -0.33
N VAL A 358 21.06 12.80 -0.23
CA VAL A 358 22.30 13.55 -0.42
C VAL A 358 23.38 13.05 0.54
N ALA A 359 24.62 12.94 0.04
CA ALA A 359 25.76 12.47 0.81
C ALA A 359 25.95 13.26 2.12
N GLY A 360 26.13 12.53 3.23
CA GLY A 360 26.33 13.12 4.56
C GLY A 360 25.03 13.52 5.27
N GLN A 361 23.88 13.38 4.62
CA GLN A 361 22.58 13.54 5.27
C GLN A 361 22.39 12.45 6.33
N SER A 362 22.07 12.88 7.54
CA SER A 362 21.68 11.95 8.61
C SER A 362 20.27 11.44 8.36
N LEU A 363 20.04 10.14 8.56
CA LEU A 363 18.76 9.46 8.29
C LEU A 363 18.29 8.54 9.42
N HIS A 364 16.98 8.25 9.40
CA HIS A 364 16.34 7.12 10.06
C HIS A 364 15.51 6.31 9.06
N SER A 365 15.79 5.01 8.94
CA SER A 365 15.02 4.07 8.11
C SER A 365 13.95 3.38 8.97
N ILE A 366 13.06 4.18 9.56
CA ILE A 366 12.10 3.70 10.56
C ILE A 366 10.66 3.66 10.05
N LYS A 367 10.43 4.15 8.82
CA LYS A 367 9.13 4.24 8.17
C LYS A 367 8.44 2.88 8.13
N GLY A 368 7.17 2.83 8.52
CA GLY A 368 6.41 1.57 8.51
C GLY A 368 6.97 0.49 9.44
N GLY A 369 7.89 0.80 10.35
CA GLY A 369 8.68 -0.22 11.04
C GLY A 369 8.00 -0.93 12.21
N ASN A 370 6.92 -0.39 12.79
CA ASN A 370 6.14 -1.08 13.83
C ASN A 370 4.68 -0.65 13.74
N PHE A 371 3.79 -1.56 13.34
CA PHE A 371 2.37 -1.28 13.22
C PHE A 371 1.73 -0.97 14.57
N VAL A 372 2.30 -1.37 15.71
CA VAL A 372 1.74 -1.11 17.05
C VAL A 372 2.05 0.31 17.53
N ASP A 373 3.12 0.93 17.01
CA ASP A 373 3.54 2.28 17.41
C ASP A 373 2.83 3.33 16.54
N GLY A 374 1.95 4.11 17.16
CA GLY A 374 1.16 5.18 16.56
C GLY A 374 1.96 6.42 16.17
N TYR A 375 3.28 6.38 16.31
CA TYR A 375 4.11 7.46 15.82
C TYR A 375 3.90 7.68 14.32
N ILE A 376 3.83 8.93 13.87
CA ILE A 376 3.57 9.23 12.46
C ILE A 376 4.65 8.60 11.54
N SER A 377 5.94 8.61 11.92
CA SER A 377 7.00 7.89 11.19
C SER A 377 6.84 6.35 11.18
N ARG A 378 5.85 5.77 11.87
CA ARG A 378 5.62 4.34 11.91
C ARG A 378 4.35 3.96 11.17
N THR A 379 3.29 4.74 11.35
CA THR A 379 1.94 4.38 10.90
C THR A 379 1.18 5.55 10.28
N GLY A 380 1.86 6.64 9.91
CA GLY A 380 1.20 7.82 9.35
C GLY A 380 1.97 8.52 8.24
N PHE A 381 1.27 9.40 7.54
CA PHE A 381 1.81 10.30 6.52
C PHE A 381 1.06 11.64 6.56
N ASN A 382 1.64 12.67 5.97
CA ASN A 382 0.98 13.95 5.73
C ASN A 382 0.93 14.27 4.23
N THR A 383 -0.05 15.08 3.85
CA THR A 383 -0.35 15.43 2.46
C THR A 383 0.28 16.77 2.08
N VAL A 384 1.59 16.88 2.27
CA VAL A 384 2.33 18.13 2.04
C VAL A 384 3.13 18.04 0.76
N LEU A 385 4.06 17.08 0.69
CA LEU A 385 4.79 16.75 -0.54
C LEU A 385 4.08 15.65 -1.31
N PRO A 386 4.23 15.61 -2.64
CA PRO A 386 3.52 14.63 -3.46
C PRO A 386 3.93 13.20 -3.08
N PRO A 387 3.12 12.18 -3.46
CA PRO A 387 3.51 10.80 -3.31
C PRO A 387 4.92 10.52 -3.88
N ASN A 388 5.62 9.58 -3.27
CA ASN A 388 7.01 9.27 -3.64
C ASN A 388 7.95 10.49 -3.57
N SER A 389 7.78 11.32 -2.53
CA SER A 389 8.73 12.37 -2.14
C SER A 389 9.59 11.96 -0.94
N PRO A 390 10.78 12.58 -0.76
CA PRO A 390 11.56 12.38 0.46
C PRO A 390 10.74 12.75 1.69
N SER A 391 11.03 12.08 2.80
CA SER A 391 10.49 12.42 4.12
C SER A 391 11.59 13.02 4.98
N CYS A 392 11.25 13.98 5.82
CA CYS A 392 12.22 14.73 6.61
C CYS A 392 11.62 15.32 7.89
N GLY A 393 12.48 15.63 8.85
CA GLY A 393 12.09 16.39 10.02
C GLY A 393 13.22 17.19 10.65
N VAL A 394 12.87 17.94 11.69
CA VAL A 394 13.70 19.02 12.25
C VAL A 394 14.78 18.60 13.27
N VAL A 395 14.69 17.44 13.93
CA VAL A 395 15.50 17.14 15.14
C VAL A 395 16.24 15.80 15.08
N GLN A 396 17.47 15.76 15.58
CA GLN A 396 18.23 14.52 15.77
C GLN A 396 17.91 13.88 17.15
N ASN A 397 17.40 12.64 17.15
CA ASN A 397 17.48 11.61 18.22
C ASN A 397 16.40 11.56 19.36
N PRO A 398 15.93 10.37 19.81
CA PRO A 398 15.64 9.15 19.05
C PRO A 398 14.20 9.09 18.53
N VAL A 399 13.26 9.89 19.06
CA VAL A 399 11.86 9.89 18.59
C VAL A 399 11.18 11.22 18.94
N ASN A 400 11.45 12.33 18.25
CA ASN A 400 10.69 13.58 18.44
C ASN A 400 10.39 14.34 17.15
N TRP A 401 9.88 13.63 16.13
CA TRP A 401 9.19 14.19 14.96
C TRP A 401 7.84 14.80 15.30
N ASN A 402 7.84 15.80 16.19
CA ASN A 402 6.67 16.66 16.36
C ASN A 402 6.45 17.53 15.12
N HIS A 403 7.48 17.71 14.29
CA HIS A 403 7.41 18.55 13.11
C HIS A 403 8.21 17.91 11.97
N GLY A 404 7.69 17.96 10.76
CA GLY A 404 8.30 17.33 9.60
C GLY A 404 7.34 17.17 8.42
N VAL A 405 7.85 16.55 7.36
CA VAL A 405 7.10 16.15 6.18
C VAL A 405 7.30 14.67 5.99
N LEU A 406 6.23 13.90 6.11
CA LEU A 406 6.24 12.45 5.97
C LEU A 406 5.36 12.06 4.80
N SER A 407 5.98 11.83 3.66
CA SER A 407 5.30 11.62 2.38
C SER A 407 4.75 10.19 2.27
N ALA A 408 3.63 10.01 1.57
CA ALA A 408 3.19 8.70 1.11
C ALA A 408 4.21 8.10 0.14
N SER A 409 4.37 6.77 0.10
CA SER A 409 5.28 6.14 -0.87
C SER A 409 4.86 4.72 -1.25
N SER A 410 5.19 4.33 -2.48
CA SER A 410 4.94 3.00 -3.00
C SER A 410 6.00 2.61 -4.03
N TYR A 411 6.12 1.31 -4.27
CA TYR A 411 6.90 0.77 -5.39
C TYR A 411 6.04 0.59 -6.66
N HIS A 412 4.74 0.90 -6.57
CA HIS A 412 3.89 0.98 -7.76
C HIS A 412 4.38 2.12 -8.68
N PRO A 413 4.47 1.89 -10.00
CA PRO A 413 4.89 2.94 -10.93
C PRO A 413 3.93 4.13 -10.94
N GLY A 414 4.46 5.33 -10.70
CA GLY A 414 3.80 6.61 -10.95
C GLY A 414 2.80 7.07 -9.88
N GLY A 415 2.79 6.47 -8.69
CA GLY A 415 1.86 6.89 -7.65
C GLY A 415 1.73 5.95 -6.46
N VAL A 416 0.69 6.21 -5.67
CA VAL A 416 0.30 5.42 -4.49
C VAL A 416 -1.17 5.06 -4.56
N VAL A 417 -1.54 3.94 -3.95
CA VAL A 417 -2.94 3.63 -3.65
C VAL A 417 -3.37 4.39 -2.40
N LEU A 418 -4.51 5.07 -2.51
CA LEU A 418 -5.13 5.84 -1.43
C LEU A 418 -6.57 5.34 -1.21
N ALA A 419 -6.90 4.98 0.03
CA ALA A 419 -8.28 4.90 0.49
C ALA A 419 -8.76 6.27 0.98
N MET A 420 -9.97 6.59 0.57
CA MET A 420 -10.74 7.73 1.00
C MET A 420 -11.50 7.42 2.30
N ALA A 421 -11.99 8.45 2.97
CA ALA A 421 -12.73 8.31 4.21
C ALA A 421 -14.06 7.57 4.03
N ASP A 422 -14.60 7.46 2.81
CA ASP A 422 -15.73 6.60 2.45
C ASP A 422 -15.33 5.14 2.10
N ALA A 423 -14.07 4.77 2.32
CA ALA A 423 -13.46 3.48 1.96
C ALA A 423 -13.42 3.17 0.44
N SER A 424 -13.71 4.15 -0.42
CA SER A 424 -13.36 4.06 -1.84
C SER A 424 -11.85 4.15 -2.02
N THR A 425 -11.33 3.49 -3.05
CA THR A 425 -9.89 3.46 -3.33
C THR A 425 -9.59 4.11 -4.66
N ARG A 426 -8.55 4.94 -4.72
CA ARG A 426 -8.06 5.56 -5.95
C ARG A 426 -6.54 5.51 -6.02
N PHE A 427 -6.03 5.57 -7.25
CA PHE A 427 -4.60 5.70 -7.50
C PHE A 427 -4.27 7.18 -7.65
N VAL A 428 -3.35 7.68 -6.82
CA VAL A 428 -2.92 9.10 -6.83
C VAL A 428 -1.54 9.19 -7.45
N ASN A 429 -1.41 10.04 -8.47
CA ASN A 429 -0.18 10.22 -9.22
C ASN A 429 0.87 11.03 -8.42
N ASP A 430 2.15 10.72 -8.63
CA ASP A 430 3.30 11.48 -8.10
C ASP A 430 3.30 12.96 -8.57
N ASN A 431 2.66 13.26 -9.70
CA ASN A 431 2.56 14.61 -10.26
C ASN A 431 1.35 15.42 -9.76
N ILE A 432 0.73 15.00 -8.65
CA ILE A 432 -0.40 15.74 -8.09
C ILE A 432 0.00 17.17 -7.68
N ASP A 433 -0.92 18.11 -7.88
CA ASP A 433 -0.74 19.50 -7.45
C ASP A 433 -0.53 19.58 -5.93
N THR A 434 0.62 20.13 -5.54
CA THR A 434 1.04 20.36 -4.15
C THR A 434 1.21 21.84 -3.81
N GLY A 435 0.66 22.73 -4.63
CA GLY A 435 0.55 24.16 -4.37
C GLY A 435 1.88 24.83 -3.98
N ASP A 436 1.84 25.66 -2.94
CA ASP A 436 2.97 26.44 -2.46
C ASP A 436 3.68 25.74 -1.29
N LEU A 437 4.70 24.97 -1.64
CA LEU A 437 5.57 24.25 -0.70
C LEU A 437 6.49 25.17 0.11
N THR A 438 6.49 26.48 -0.10
CA THR A 438 7.24 27.44 0.73
C THR A 438 6.46 27.90 1.95
N LYS A 439 5.14 27.63 1.97
CA LYS A 439 4.24 28.01 3.04
C LYS A 439 4.08 26.90 4.06
N ASN A 440 3.76 27.32 5.29
CA ASN A 440 3.17 26.44 6.29
C ASN A 440 1.73 26.84 6.55
N ILE A 441 0.92 25.88 6.95
CA ILE A 441 -0.47 26.13 7.31
C ILE A 441 -0.62 27.03 8.57
N GLY A 442 0.46 27.31 9.31
CA GLY A 442 0.44 28.13 10.53
C GLY A 442 0.07 27.35 11.79
N SER A 443 0.48 27.85 12.95
CA SER A 443 0.14 27.35 14.30
C SER A 443 -0.52 28.49 15.07
N GLY A 444 -1.85 28.54 15.17
CA GLY A 444 -2.49 29.62 15.97
C GLY A 444 -4.02 29.68 16.08
N VAL A 445 -4.80 28.95 15.28
CA VAL A 445 -6.27 29.10 15.26
C VAL A 445 -6.96 27.77 15.59
N ASP A 446 -8.02 27.81 16.40
CA ASP A 446 -8.97 26.72 16.72
C ASP A 446 -9.70 26.28 15.43
N ARG A 447 -8.96 25.65 14.52
CA ARG A 447 -9.41 25.33 13.15
C ARG A 447 -10.34 24.13 13.05
N LEU A 448 -10.72 23.55 14.19
CA LEU A 448 -11.93 22.73 14.25
C LEU A 448 -13.19 23.57 13.93
N THR A 449 -13.12 24.90 14.09
CA THR A 449 -14.26 25.81 13.89
C THR A 449 -14.18 26.73 12.67
N ASN A 450 -12.99 26.90 12.07
CA ASN A 450 -12.80 27.75 10.88
C ASN A 450 -12.03 27.02 9.77
N PRO A 451 -12.71 26.63 8.67
CA PRO A 451 -12.05 25.99 7.55
C PRO A 451 -10.99 26.92 6.96
N THR A 452 -9.76 26.40 6.84
CA THR A 452 -8.64 27.13 6.23
C THR A 452 -8.14 26.29 5.04
N PRO A 453 -8.17 26.84 3.82
CA PRO A 453 -7.67 26.16 2.63
C PRO A 453 -6.22 25.70 2.81
N SER A 454 -5.88 24.54 2.27
CA SER A 454 -4.52 24.05 2.27
C SER A 454 -3.66 24.88 1.31
N PRO A 455 -2.44 25.28 1.69
CA PRO A 455 -1.50 25.87 0.74
C PRO A 455 -0.97 24.82 -0.25
N TYR A 456 -1.19 23.52 0.01
CA TYR A 456 -0.58 22.44 -0.75
C TYR A 456 -1.48 21.88 -1.86
N GLY A 457 -2.27 22.75 -2.50
CA GLY A 457 -3.07 22.42 -3.67
C GLY A 457 -4.07 21.27 -3.42
N VAL A 458 -4.34 20.51 -4.48
CA VAL A 458 -5.26 19.35 -4.43
C VAL A 458 -4.80 18.30 -3.42
N TRP A 459 -3.49 18.03 -3.32
CA TRP A 459 -2.97 17.03 -2.39
C TRP A 459 -3.23 17.42 -0.93
N GLY A 460 -2.92 18.65 -0.56
CA GLY A 460 -3.17 19.21 0.76
C GLY A 460 -4.64 19.25 1.13
N ALA A 461 -5.48 19.64 0.18
CA ALA A 461 -6.93 19.64 0.34
C ALA A 461 -7.46 18.24 0.68
N MET A 462 -6.99 17.21 -0.02
CA MET A 462 -7.42 15.83 0.23
C MET A 462 -7.01 15.34 1.63
N GLY A 463 -5.91 15.79 2.21
CA GLY A 463 -5.57 15.38 3.59
C GLY A 463 -6.38 16.08 4.67
N SER A 464 -7.08 17.17 4.33
CA SER A 464 -7.86 17.95 5.27
C SER A 464 -9.27 17.38 5.43
N LYS A 465 -9.75 17.32 6.69
CA LYS A 465 -11.15 17.01 7.00
C LYS A 465 -12.08 18.22 6.86
N ALA A 466 -11.53 19.43 7.00
CA ALA A 466 -12.26 20.70 7.02
C ALA A 466 -11.43 21.87 6.48
N GLY A 467 -10.97 21.77 5.24
CA GLY A 467 -10.29 22.82 4.49
C GLY A 467 -11.25 23.82 3.86
N GLY A 468 -12.49 23.40 3.54
CA GLY A 468 -13.53 24.23 2.93
C GLY A 468 -13.29 24.53 1.44
N GLU A 469 -12.36 23.82 0.81
CA GLU A 469 -11.98 23.99 -0.59
C GLU A 469 -12.60 22.89 -1.47
N ALA A 470 -13.11 23.28 -2.65
CA ALA A 470 -13.68 22.31 -3.58
C ALA A 470 -12.56 21.54 -4.28
N ILE A 471 -12.49 20.23 -4.04
CA ILE A 471 -11.57 19.34 -4.75
C ILE A 471 -12.11 19.11 -6.16
N ARG A 472 -11.57 19.82 -7.15
CA ARG A 472 -11.89 19.59 -8.57
C ARG A 472 -10.99 18.48 -9.10
N ASN A 473 -11.63 17.40 -9.57
CA ASN A 473 -10.98 16.21 -10.14
C ASN A 473 -10.13 16.52 -11.38
#